data_AF-A0A4R0MMQ8-F1
#
_entry.id   AF-A0A4R0MMQ8-F1
#
_cell.length_a   1.000
_cell.length_b   1.000
_cell.length_c   1.000
_cell.angle_alpha   90.00
_cell.angle_beta   90.00
_cell.angle_gamma   90.00
#
_symmetry.space_group_name_H-M   'P 1'
#
loop_
_entity.id
_entity.type
_entity.pdbx_description
1 polymer ?
#
loop_
_entity_poly.entity_id
_entity_poly.type
_entity_poly.pdbx_seq_one_letter_code
_entity_poly.pdbx_strand_id
1 'polypeptide(L)'
;MLYFNANQQATVEGINSTALCYFFESANFYLLETDANKFNIENLSKDQRWLMIDKSTTKVCPLNLRHKDASEVVEERFFEEGYLKFNDTSGTYIEKYNSAQHSLTQIPAVAIPAAVHEAVADFMS
;
A
#
# COMPACT_ATOMS: atom_id res chain seq x y z
N MET A 1 -7.74 -4.23 -39.45
CA MET A 1 -8.40 -4.70 -38.22
C MET A 1 -7.43 -5.66 -37.57
N LEU A 2 -6.71 -5.23 -36.52
CA LEU A 2 -7.04 -5.42 -35.09
C LEU A 2 -7.25 -6.93 -34.80
N TYR A 3 -6.53 -7.58 -33.89
CA TYR A 3 -6.20 -7.13 -32.54
C TYR A 3 -4.82 -7.61 -32.08
N PHE A 4 -4.06 -6.70 -31.44
CA PHE A 4 -2.94 -7.05 -30.56
C PHE A 4 -3.52 -7.81 -29.37
N ASN A 5 -3.09 -9.06 -29.18
CA ASN A 5 -3.49 -9.84 -28.01
C ASN A 5 -2.80 -9.29 -26.76
N ALA A 6 -3.61 -9.21 -25.71
CA ALA A 6 -3.36 -8.54 -24.45
C ALA A 6 -2.02 -8.90 -23.80
N ASN A 7 -1.42 -7.88 -23.21
CA ASN A 7 -0.23 -7.91 -22.38
C ASN A 7 -0.20 -9.15 -21.46
N GLN A 8 0.89 -9.91 -21.58
CA GLN A 8 1.31 -10.85 -20.55
C GLN A 8 1.44 -10.07 -19.24
N GLN A 9 0.55 -10.33 -18.29
CA GLN A 9 0.74 -9.93 -16.91
C GLN A 9 1.94 -10.73 -16.40
N ALA A 10 3.10 -10.07 -16.33
CA ALA A 10 4.24 -10.58 -15.62
C ALA A 10 3.87 -10.62 -14.13
N THR A 11 3.34 -11.74 -13.68
CA THR A 11 3.27 -12.07 -12.26
C THR A 11 4.70 -12.27 -11.77
N VAL A 12 5.22 -11.33 -11.01
CA VAL A 12 6.32 -11.61 -10.09
C VAL A 12 5.79 -12.68 -9.14
N GLU A 13 6.40 -13.87 -9.15
CA GLU A 13 5.91 -15.03 -8.39
C GLU A 13 5.67 -14.62 -6.92
N GLY A 14 4.41 -14.59 -6.48
CA GLY A 14 4.03 -14.31 -5.09
C GLY A 14 3.09 -13.12 -4.87
N ILE A 15 2.96 -12.16 -5.80
CA ILE A 15 2.11 -10.96 -5.58
C ILE A 15 1.08 -10.76 -6.68
N ASN A 16 -0.19 -11.03 -6.34
CA ASN A 16 -1.33 -10.69 -7.18
C ASN A 16 -1.79 -9.25 -6.91
N SER A 17 -2.11 -8.48 -7.96
CA SER A 17 -2.66 -7.11 -7.81
C SER A 17 -3.96 -7.07 -6.99
N THR A 18 -4.70 -8.17 -6.92
CA THR A 18 -5.89 -8.34 -6.08
C THR A 18 -5.59 -8.52 -4.58
N ALA A 19 -4.33 -8.67 -4.19
CA ALA A 19 -3.89 -8.79 -2.80
C ALA A 19 -3.63 -7.43 -2.13
N LEU A 20 -3.63 -6.35 -2.91
CA LEU A 20 -3.49 -4.97 -2.44
C LEU A 20 -4.89 -4.35 -2.32
N CYS A 21 -5.28 -3.97 -1.09
CA CYS A 21 -6.63 -3.47 -0.80
C CYS A 21 -6.72 -1.95 -0.98
N TYR A 22 -5.71 -1.23 -0.47
CA TYR A 22 -5.54 0.21 -0.70
C TYR A 22 -4.14 0.47 -1.22
N PHE A 23 -4.02 1.40 -2.17
CA PHE A 23 -2.74 1.79 -2.73
C PHE A 23 -2.77 3.30 -2.97
N PHE A 24 -2.07 4.02 -2.10
CA PHE A 24 -1.98 5.46 -2.10
C PHE A 24 -0.62 5.91 -2.61
N GLU A 25 -0.64 6.97 -3.41
CA GLU A 25 0.54 7.64 -3.90
C GLU A 25 0.67 9.04 -3.30
N SER A 26 1.84 9.33 -2.75
CA SER A 26 2.28 10.69 -2.41
C SER A 26 3.36 11.18 -3.38
N ALA A 27 3.90 12.38 -3.15
CA ALA A 27 5.06 12.86 -3.90
C ALA A 27 6.30 11.94 -3.73
N ASN A 28 6.55 11.47 -2.50
CA ASN A 28 7.82 10.83 -2.13
C ASN A 28 7.71 9.33 -1.84
N PHE A 29 6.51 8.81 -1.55
CA PHE A 29 6.30 7.42 -1.17
C PHE A 29 4.98 6.87 -1.70
N TYR A 30 4.88 5.54 -1.69
CA TYR A 30 3.62 4.82 -1.74
C TYR A 30 3.22 4.35 -0.35
N LEU A 31 1.93 4.26 -0.07
CA LEU A 31 1.39 3.74 1.18
C LEU A 31 0.28 2.76 0.83
N LEU A 32 0.35 1.54 1.33
CA LEU A 32 -0.53 0.46 0.88
C LEU A 32 -0.95 -0.49 2.00
N GLU A 33 -2.13 -1.08 1.83
CA GLU A 33 -2.63 -2.17 2.67
C GLU A 33 -2.53 -3.50 1.93
N THR A 34 -1.90 -4.49 2.55
CA THR A 34 -1.77 -5.86 2.08
C THR A 34 -2.82 -6.79 2.71
N ASP A 35 -3.40 -7.69 1.93
CA ASP A 35 -4.27 -8.77 2.43
C ASP A 35 -3.44 -10.01 2.81
N ALA A 36 -3.18 -10.18 4.11
CA ALA A 36 -2.41 -11.29 4.65
C ALA A 36 -2.91 -12.68 4.18
N ASN A 37 -4.22 -12.85 3.92
CA ASN A 37 -4.75 -14.14 3.46
C ASN A 37 -4.36 -14.46 2.01
N LYS A 38 -4.07 -13.44 1.21
CA LYS A 38 -3.72 -13.58 -0.21
C LYS A 38 -2.22 -13.66 -0.46
N PHE A 39 -1.41 -13.21 0.48
CA PHE A 39 0.04 -13.30 0.37
C PHE A 39 0.63 -14.61 0.92
N ASN A 40 -0.15 -15.41 1.66
CA ASN A 40 0.28 -16.71 2.22
C ASN A 40 1.62 -16.63 2.99
N ILE A 41 1.85 -15.52 3.70
CA ILE A 41 3.08 -15.26 4.44
C ILE A 41 2.87 -15.76 5.88
N GLU A 42 3.63 -16.78 6.27
CA GLU A 42 3.53 -17.39 7.60
C GLU A 42 4.03 -16.47 8.73
N ASN A 43 4.77 -15.40 8.41
CA ASN A 43 5.51 -14.57 9.37
C ASN A 43 5.10 -13.10 9.48
N LEU A 44 4.11 -12.63 8.71
CA LEU A 44 3.51 -11.32 9.02
C LEU A 44 2.58 -11.48 10.22
N SER A 45 2.84 -10.73 11.28
CA SER A 45 1.83 -10.54 12.31
C SER A 45 0.54 -10.02 11.65
N LYS A 46 -0.63 -10.53 12.07
CA LYS A 46 -1.95 -10.12 11.53
C LYS A 46 -2.21 -8.60 11.58
N ASP A 47 -1.39 -7.90 12.36
CA ASP A 47 -1.47 -6.48 12.66
C ASP A 47 -0.56 -5.62 11.74
N GLN A 48 0.40 -6.22 11.03
CA GLN A 48 1.32 -5.54 10.10
C GLN A 48 0.83 -5.64 8.64
N ARG A 49 -0.31 -5.02 8.37
CA ARG A 49 -0.92 -5.00 7.03
C ARG A 49 -0.63 -3.75 6.22
N TRP A 50 0.08 -2.78 6.79
CA TRP A 50 0.32 -1.49 6.15
C TRP A 50 1.80 -1.29 5.90
N LEU A 51 2.13 -0.92 4.66
CA LEU A 51 3.50 -0.66 4.23
C LEU A 51 3.61 0.74 3.64
N MET A 52 4.74 1.37 3.89
CA MET A 52 5.20 2.57 3.19
C MET A 52 6.42 2.22 2.36
N ILE A 53 6.46 2.68 1.11
CA ILE A 53 7.56 2.41 0.20
C ILE A 53 8.10 3.74 -0.32
N ASP A 54 9.35 4.03 0.01
CA ASP A 54 10.04 5.23 -0.48
C ASP A 54 10.28 5.11 -2.00
N LYS A 55 9.88 6.11 -2.77
CA LYS A 55 9.98 6.06 -4.25
C LYS A 55 11.41 6.15 -4.75
N SER A 56 12.30 6.80 -3.99
CA SER A 56 13.68 7.05 -4.42
C SER A 56 14.60 5.85 -4.14
N THR A 57 14.30 5.10 -3.08
CA THR A 57 15.14 4.01 -2.58
C THR A 57 14.47 2.64 -2.67
N THR A 58 13.18 2.58 -3.02
CA THR A 58 12.34 1.36 -2.96
C THR A 58 12.31 0.69 -1.59
N LYS A 59 12.76 1.39 -0.53
CA LYS A 59 12.81 0.85 0.82
C LYS A 59 11.39 0.68 1.35
N VAL A 60 11.07 -0.54 1.78
CA VAL A 60 9.82 -0.89 2.43
C VAL A 60 9.93 -0.68 3.95
N CYS A 61 8.96 0.04 4.52
CA CYS A 61 8.83 0.31 5.94
C CYS A 61 7.44 -0.16 6.41
N PRO A 62 7.34 -1.09 7.38
CA PRO A 62 6.05 -1.46 7.94
C PRO A 62 5.49 -0.33 8.80
N LEU A 63 4.16 -0.16 8.77
CA LEU A 63 3.41 0.72 9.65
C LEU A 63 2.64 -0.14 10.66
N ASN A 64 2.88 0.11 11.95
CA ASN A 64 2.32 -0.72 13.02
C ASN A 64 0.94 -0.19 13.40
N LEU A 65 -0.11 -0.83 12.90
CA LEU A 65 -1.50 -0.41 13.14
C LEU A 65 -1.89 -0.64 14.61
N ARG A 66 -2.28 0.44 15.29
CA ARG A 66 -2.75 0.42 16.69
C ARG A 66 -4.26 0.46 16.80
N HIS A 67 -4.91 1.24 15.94
CA HIS A 67 -6.36 1.41 15.97
C HIS A 67 -6.88 1.76 14.58
N LYS A 68 -8.14 1.44 14.32
CA LYS A 68 -8.87 1.90 13.14
C LYS A 68 -10.22 2.45 13.57
N ASP A 69 -10.64 3.53 12.93
CA ASP A 69 -11.98 4.08 13.02
C ASP A 69 -12.53 4.28 11.60
N ALA A 70 -13.84 4.24 11.44
CA ALA A 70 -14.47 4.43 10.15
C ALA A 70 -15.88 5.01 10.30
N SER A 71 -16.18 5.96 9.44
CA SER A 71 -17.52 6.45 9.14
C SER A 71 -17.93 6.01 7.75
N GLU A 72 -19.14 6.37 7.32
CA GLU A 72 -19.63 6.04 5.96
C GLU A 72 -18.80 6.67 4.83
N VAL A 73 -18.07 7.75 5.11
CA VAL A 73 -17.41 8.58 4.09
C VAL A 73 -15.90 8.72 4.28
N VAL A 74 -15.39 8.37 5.45
CA VAL A 74 -14.00 8.55 5.84
C VAL A 74 -13.56 7.39 6.72
N GLU A 75 -12.40 6.86 6.40
CA GLU A 75 -11.67 5.88 7.19
C GLU A 75 -10.43 6.51 7.85
N GLU A 76 -10.08 5.97 9.02
CA GLU A 76 -8.97 6.43 9.85
C GLU A 76 -8.14 5.24 10.32
N ARG A 77 -6.82 5.32 10.16
CA ARG A 77 -5.85 4.34 10.67
C ARG A 77 -4.83 5.05 11.53
N PHE A 78 -4.69 4.57 12.76
CA PHE A 78 -3.74 5.09 13.73
C PHE A 78 -2.59 4.11 13.85
N PHE A 79 -1.40 4.56 13.46
CA PHE A 79 -0.17 3.78 13.49
C PHE A 79 0.73 4.24 14.63
N GLU A 80 1.76 3.46 14.95
CA GLU A 80 2.84 3.93 15.82
C GLU A 80 3.61 5.11 15.20
N GLU A 81 3.76 5.09 13.89
CA GLU A 81 4.55 6.03 13.08
C GLU A 81 3.78 7.29 12.67
N GLY A 82 2.44 7.26 12.73
CA GLY A 82 1.61 8.34 12.22
C GLY A 82 0.12 8.02 12.17
N TYR A 83 -0.61 8.83 11.42
CA TYR A 83 -2.06 8.75 11.28
C TYR A 83 -2.46 8.93 9.82
N LEU A 84 -3.31 8.05 9.31
CA LEU A 84 -3.87 8.11 7.97
C LEU A 84 -5.37 8.39 8.07
N LYS A 85 -5.83 9.40 7.33
CA LYS A 85 -7.25 9.69 7.11
C LYS A 85 -7.54 9.66 5.63
N PHE A 86 -8.53 8.90 5.17
CA PHE A 86 -8.74 8.69 3.75
C PHE A 86 -10.18 8.33 3.39
N ASN A 87 -10.45 8.32 2.10
CA ASN A 87 -11.66 7.79 1.47
C ASN A 87 -11.26 7.04 0.19
N ASP A 88 -12.25 6.65 -0.62
CA ASP A 88 -12.05 5.88 -1.85
C ASP A 88 -11.17 6.55 -2.92
N THR A 89 -10.91 7.87 -2.80
CA THR A 89 -10.21 8.65 -3.84
C THR A 89 -8.91 9.28 -3.36
N SER A 90 -8.80 9.59 -2.07
CA SER A 90 -7.69 10.40 -1.54
C SER A 90 -7.50 10.18 -0.05
N GLY A 91 -6.37 10.65 0.46
CA GLY A 91 -6.12 10.69 1.90
C GLY A 91 -5.05 11.68 2.30
N THR A 92 -4.83 11.75 3.61
CA THR A 92 -3.75 12.50 4.23
C THR A 92 -3.06 11.61 5.23
N TYR A 93 -1.75 11.44 5.08
CA TYR A 93 -0.90 10.82 6.09
C TYR A 93 -0.17 11.89 6.89
N ILE A 94 -0.21 11.78 8.22
CA ILE A 94 0.44 12.69 9.15
C ILE A 94 1.46 11.91 9.96
N GLU A 95 2.73 12.26 9.82
CA GLU A 95 3.82 11.67 10.59
C GLU A 95 3.75 12.08 12.06
N LYS A 96 4.01 11.14 12.97
CA LYS A 96 3.95 11.40 14.41
C LYS A 96 5.04 12.36 14.91
N TYR A 97 6.26 12.24 14.37
CA TYR A 97 7.44 12.87 14.98
C TYR A 97 7.64 14.35 14.59
N ASN A 98 7.29 14.70 13.35
CA ASN A 98 7.48 16.05 12.81
C ASN A 98 6.16 16.70 12.37
N SER A 99 5.02 15.99 12.51
CA SER A 99 3.71 16.42 12.03
C SER A 99 3.68 16.77 10.54
N ALA A 100 4.60 16.22 9.75
CA ALA A 100 4.61 16.37 8.31
C ALA A 100 3.34 15.76 7.74
N GLN A 101 2.67 16.52 6.88
CA GLN A 101 1.43 16.09 6.24
C GLN A 101 1.69 15.81 4.77
N HIS A 102 1.24 14.65 4.33
CA HIS A 102 1.42 14.15 2.98
C HIS A 102 0.05 13.91 2.38
N SER A 103 -0.28 14.65 1.32
CA SER A 103 -1.45 14.37 0.50
C SER A 103 -1.23 13.07 -0.26
N LEU A 104 -2.30 12.28 -0.35
CA LEU A 104 -2.32 10.97 -0.96
C LEU A 104 -3.44 10.89 -2.00
N THR A 105 -3.13 10.25 -3.12
CA THR A 105 -4.12 9.88 -4.14
C THR A 105 -4.28 8.38 -4.16
N GLN A 106 -5.52 7.88 -4.12
CA GLN A 106 -5.77 6.45 -4.32
C GLN A 106 -5.52 6.11 -5.78
N ILE A 107 -4.67 5.12 -6.01
CA ILE A 107 -4.29 4.65 -7.34
C ILE A 107 -4.90 3.26 -7.55
N PRO A 108 -5.56 3.00 -8.69
CA PRO A 108 -6.18 1.71 -8.95
C PRO A 108 -5.11 0.61 -9.08
N ALA A 109 -5.48 -0.61 -8.69
CA ALA A 109 -4.55 -1.75 -8.66
C ALA A 109 -3.85 -2.05 -10.00
N VAL A 110 -4.46 -1.67 -11.12
CA VAL A 110 -3.87 -1.84 -12.47
C VAL A 110 -2.73 -0.86 -12.78
N ALA A 111 -2.59 0.20 -11.99
CA ALA A 111 -1.58 1.25 -12.19
C ALA A 111 -0.41 1.16 -11.19
N ILE A 112 -0.33 0.07 -10.42
CA ILE A 112 0.74 -0.15 -9.46
C ILE A 112 2.03 -0.48 -10.23
N PRO A 113 3.14 0.24 -9.98
CA PRO A 113 4.40 -0.03 -10.66
C PRO A 113 4.97 -1.43 -10.35
N ALA A 114 5.58 -2.09 -11.33
CA ALA A 114 6.22 -3.40 -11.14
C ALA A 114 7.27 -3.39 -10.01
N ALA A 115 8.05 -2.31 -9.89
CA ALA A 115 9.04 -2.17 -8.83
C ALA A 115 8.42 -2.19 -7.41
N VAL A 116 7.16 -1.77 -7.26
CA VAL A 116 6.44 -1.88 -5.98
C VAL A 116 6.09 -3.33 -5.69
N HIS A 117 5.66 -4.09 -6.70
CA HIS A 117 5.41 -5.52 -6.54
C HIS A 117 6.70 -6.25 -6.16
N GLU A 118 7.81 -5.99 -6.82
CA GLU A 118 9.10 -6.60 -6.48
C GLU A 118 9.53 -6.25 -5.04
N ALA A 119 9.48 -4.96 -4.67
CA ALA A 119 9.87 -4.52 -3.34
C ALA A 119 9.03 -5.15 -2.22
N VAL A 120 7.71 -5.29 -2.42
CA VAL A 120 6.85 -5.98 -1.45
C VAL A 120 7.17 -7.47 -1.42
N ALA A 121 7.40 -8.13 -2.56
CA ALA A 121 7.72 -9.56 -2.59
C ALA A 121 9.01 -9.85 -1.82
N ASP A 122 10.05 -9.05 -2.06
CA ASP A 122 11.34 -9.14 -1.38
C ASP A 122 11.21 -8.89 0.12
N PHE A 123 10.39 -7.92 0.54
CA PHE A 123 10.16 -7.63 1.96
C PHE A 123 9.43 -8.77 2.70
N MET A 124 8.63 -9.53 1.97
CA MET A 124 7.76 -10.57 2.51
C MET A 124 8.36 -11.99 2.48
N SER A 125 9.49 -12.16 1.80
CA SER A 125 10.22 -13.44 1.64
C SER A 125 11.09 -13.75 2.86
#